data_AF-A0A7S2PQ21-F1
#
_entry.id   AF-A0A7S2PQ21-F1
#
_cell.length_a   1.000
_cell.length_b   1.000
_cell.length_c   1.000
_cell.angle_alpha   90.00
_cell.angle_beta   90.00
_cell.angle_gamma   90.00
#
_symmetry.space_group_name_H-M   'P 1'
#
loop_
_entity.id
_entity.type
_entity.pdbx_description
1 polymer ?
#
loop_
_entity_poly.entity_id
_entity_poly.type
_entity_poly.pdbx_seq_one_letter_code
_entity_poly.pdbx_strand_id
1 'polypeptide(L)'
;LTGIVYQKTKGNPFFVLEFMQSLKSRGLLQYNSHQKRWVWNEDITRGEEITNNVLHLLSSKMNGLSDNVQTLLKAMACFGTSTNESVIGYLSESAAYSGVRNGLEGALHDGY
;
A
#
# COMPACT_ATOMS: atom_id res chain seq x y z
N LEU A 1 7.82 2.38 -19.43
CA LEU A 1 7.30 3.14 -18.26
C LEU A 1 5.93 2.64 -17.74
N THR A 2 4.86 2.60 -18.55
CA THR A 2 3.50 2.23 -18.10
C THR A 2 3.42 0.91 -17.32
N GLY A 3 4.11 -0.14 -17.79
CA GLY A 3 4.17 -1.42 -17.07
C GLY A 3 4.86 -1.33 -15.70
N ILE A 4 5.91 -0.52 -15.57
CA ILE A 4 6.61 -0.31 -14.29
C ILE A 4 5.71 0.45 -13.33
N VAL A 5 5.05 1.51 -13.81
CA VAL A 5 4.08 2.29 -13.02
C VAL A 5 2.97 1.37 -12.53
N TYR A 6 2.32 0.60 -13.40
CA TYR A 6 1.27 -0.32 -13.00
C TYR A 6 1.76 -1.39 -12.01
N GLN A 7 2.94 -1.98 -12.23
CA GLN A 7 3.49 -2.99 -11.34
C GLN A 7 3.72 -2.44 -9.93
N LYS A 8 4.26 -1.21 -9.84
CA LYS A 8 4.60 -0.52 -8.59
C LYS A 8 3.32 -0.04 -7.88
N THR A 9 2.36 0.50 -8.61
CA THR A 9 1.21 1.21 -8.02
C THR A 9 -0.07 0.36 -7.98
N LYS A 10 -0.06 -0.81 -8.62
CA LYS A 10 -1.24 -1.68 -8.86
C LYS A 10 -2.42 -0.94 -9.49
N GLY A 11 -2.14 0.14 -10.24
CA GLY A 11 -3.17 0.95 -10.89
C GLY A 11 -3.90 1.92 -9.96
N ASN A 12 -3.50 2.06 -8.70
CA ASN A 12 -4.09 3.04 -7.80
C ASN A 12 -3.68 4.47 -8.22
N PRO A 13 -4.62 5.37 -8.56
CA PRO A 13 -4.30 6.71 -9.08
C PRO A 13 -3.45 7.58 -8.15
N PHE A 14 -3.63 7.44 -6.83
CA PHE A 14 -2.80 8.16 -5.85
C PHE A 14 -1.35 7.66 -5.92
N PHE A 15 -1.14 6.33 -5.89
CA PHE A 15 0.21 5.77 -6.03
C PHE A 15 0.86 6.09 -7.38
N VAL A 16 0.07 6.17 -8.45
CA VAL A 16 0.55 6.65 -9.76
C VAL A 16 1.07 8.07 -9.66
N LEU A 17 0.30 8.98 -9.06
CA LEU A 17 0.71 10.36 -8.91
C LEU A 17 1.99 10.50 -8.07
N GLU A 18 2.04 9.84 -6.91
CA GLU A 18 3.17 9.88 -5.98
C GLU A 18 4.44 9.28 -6.59
N PHE A 19 4.31 8.14 -7.27
CA PHE A 19 5.44 7.50 -7.93
C PHE A 19 6.00 8.39 -9.05
N MET A 20 5.14 8.98 -9.88
CA MET A 20 5.55 9.90 -10.94
C MET A 20 6.23 11.15 -10.40
N GLN A 21 5.73 11.72 -9.29
CA GLN A 21 6.37 12.85 -8.63
C GLN A 21 7.76 12.49 -8.06
N SER A 22 7.89 11.31 -7.43
CA SER A 22 9.18 10.80 -6.93
C SER A 22 10.22 10.63 -8.04
N LEU A 23 9.81 10.05 -9.17
CA LEU A 23 10.71 9.89 -10.33
C LEU A 23 11.18 11.24 -10.87
N LYS A 24 10.28 12.24 -10.91
CA LYS A 24 10.63 13.60 -11.35
C LYS A 24 11.56 14.28 -10.36
N SER A 25 11.28 14.24 -9.06
CA SER A 25 12.07 14.93 -8.04
C SER A 25 13.48 14.37 -7.91
N ARG A 26 13.65 13.06 -8.16
CA ARG A 26 14.95 12.37 -8.18
C ARG A 26 15.68 12.48 -9.52
N GLY A 27 15.11 13.16 -10.52
CA GLY A 27 15.68 13.28 -11.85
C GLY A 27 15.71 11.96 -12.64
N LEU A 28 14.90 10.98 -12.27
CA LEU A 28 14.80 9.68 -12.94
C LEU A 28 13.81 9.71 -14.11
N LEU A 29 12.91 10.69 -14.09
CA LEU A 29 12.03 11.04 -15.20
C LEU A 29 12.28 12.50 -15.58
N GLN A 30 12.89 12.72 -16.74
CA GLN A 30 13.25 14.05 -17.22
C GLN A 30 12.67 14.33 -18.60
N TYR A 31 12.29 15.57 -18.85
CA TYR A 31 11.87 15.99 -20.18
C TYR A 31 13.10 16.43 -20.99
N ASN A 32 13.41 15.72 -22.07
CA ASN A 32 14.45 16.11 -23.01
C ASN A 32 13.88 17.07 -24.06
N SER A 33 14.26 18.35 -23.97
CA SER A 33 13.79 19.41 -24.85
C SER A 33 14.25 19.23 -26.30
N HIS A 34 15.45 18.71 -26.54
CA HIS A 34 15.98 18.46 -27.87
C HIS A 34 15.20 17.35 -28.60
N GLN A 35 14.88 16.27 -27.89
CA GLN A 35 14.15 15.13 -28.45
C GLN A 35 12.63 15.28 -28.30
N LYS A 36 12.15 16.35 -27.66
CA LYS A 36 10.73 16.62 -27.35
C LYS A 36 10.01 15.42 -26.71
N ARG A 37 10.70 14.71 -25.81
CA ARG A 37 10.17 13.50 -25.18
C ARG A 37 10.63 13.36 -23.74
N TRP A 38 9.85 12.62 -22.96
CA TRP A 38 10.29 12.14 -21.66
C TRP A 38 11.34 11.04 -21.83
N VAL A 39 12.37 11.11 -20.99
CA VAL A 39 13.48 10.17 -20.92
C VAL A 39 13.55 9.64 -19.50
N TRP A 40 13.71 8.34 -19.38
CA TRP A 40 13.89 7.61 -18.12
C TRP A 40 14.79 6.41 -18.39
N ASN A 41 15.47 5.92 -17.36
CA ASN A 41 16.20 4.66 -17.40
C ASN A 41 15.32 3.55 -16.79
N GLU A 42 15.00 2.51 -17.55
CA GLU A 42 14.10 1.46 -17.07
C GLU A 42 14.65 0.64 -15.91
N ASP A 43 15.96 0.34 -15.90
CA ASP A 43 16.59 -0.44 -14.84
C ASP A 43 16.58 0.32 -13.52
N ILE A 44 16.92 1.61 -13.57
CA ILE A 44 16.90 2.48 -12.39
C ILE A 44 15.46 2.67 -11.90
N THR A 45 14.52 2.96 -12.81
CA THR A 45 13.10 3.18 -12.46
C THR A 45 12.46 1.93 -11.86
N ARG A 46 12.88 0.73 -12.27
CA ARG A 46 12.41 -0.55 -11.71
C ARG A 46 12.97 -0.80 -10.31
N GLY A 47 14.21 -0.38 -10.07
CA GLY A 47 14.87 -0.45 -8.76
C GLY A 47 14.31 0.53 -7.72
N GLU A 48 13.68 1.63 -8.16
CA GLU A 48 13.09 2.59 -7.23
C GLU A 48 11.96 1.99 -6.40
N GLU A 49 12.06 2.14 -5.10
CA GLU A 49 10.98 1.86 -4.18
C GLU A 49 10.03 3.06 -4.06
N ILE A 50 8.75 2.78 -3.78
CA ILE A 50 7.73 3.79 -3.51
C ILE A 50 7.75 4.18 -2.01
N THR A 51 8.79 3.78 -1.28
CA THR A 51 8.78 3.56 0.18
C THR A 51 8.42 4.81 0.99
N ASN A 52 8.77 6.01 0.54
CA ASN A 52 8.52 7.22 1.32
C ASN A 52 7.01 7.55 1.45
N ASN A 53 6.20 7.33 0.41
CA ASN A 53 4.79 7.75 0.41
C ASN A 53 3.82 6.60 0.64
N VAL A 54 4.29 5.35 0.51
CA VAL A 54 3.52 4.15 0.89
C VAL A 54 3.31 4.10 2.40
N LEU A 55 4.33 4.43 3.20
CA LEU A 55 4.17 4.47 4.66
C LEU A 55 3.15 5.53 5.08
N HIS A 56 3.17 6.71 4.46
CA HIS A 56 2.21 7.77 4.74
C HIS A 56 0.79 7.37 4.33
N LEU A 57 0.60 6.74 3.16
CA LEU A 57 -0.73 6.29 2.74
C LEU A 57 -1.25 5.14 3.59
N LEU A 58 -0.42 4.12 3.86
CA LEU A 58 -0.81 3.01 4.73
C LEU A 58 -1.13 3.52 6.12
N SER A 59 -0.35 4.46 6.66
CA SER A 59 -0.66 5.12 7.93
C SER A 59 -1.97 5.90 7.86
N SER A 60 -2.23 6.68 6.80
CA SER A 60 -3.48 7.42 6.64
C SER A 60 -4.70 6.51 6.52
N LYS A 61 -4.59 5.40 5.77
CA LYS A 61 -5.64 4.38 5.67
C LYS A 61 -5.87 3.68 7.00
N MET A 62 -4.79 3.26 7.65
CA MET A 62 -4.85 2.58 8.94
C MET A 62 -5.47 3.48 10.02
N ASN A 63 -5.13 4.77 10.04
CA ASN A 63 -5.73 5.77 10.93
C ASN A 63 -7.23 6.02 10.67
N GLY A 64 -7.72 5.71 9.47
CA GLY A 64 -9.15 5.79 9.12
C GLY A 64 -9.96 4.58 9.60
N LEU A 65 -9.30 3.51 10.05
CA LEU A 65 -9.95 2.33 10.61
C LEU A 65 -10.19 2.52 12.11
N SER A 66 -11.21 1.85 12.64
CA SER A 66 -11.45 1.84 14.09
C SER A 66 -10.27 1.21 14.84
N ASP A 67 -10.06 1.62 16.08
CA ASP A 67 -8.95 1.12 16.92
C ASP A 67 -8.93 -0.41 17.03
N ASN A 68 -10.12 -1.04 17.03
CA ASN A 68 -10.25 -2.50 17.05
C ASN A 68 -9.68 -3.14 15.77
N VAL A 69 -9.98 -2.56 14.60
CA VAL A 69 -9.48 -3.06 13.30
C VAL A 69 -7.98 -2.78 13.15
N GLN A 70 -7.49 -1.63 13.62
CA GLN A 70 -6.05 -1.34 13.62
C GLN A 70 -5.26 -2.32 14.50
N THR A 71 -5.77 -2.60 15.71
CA THR A 71 -5.15 -3.53 16.66
C THR A 71 -5.11 -4.95 16.10
N LEU A 72 -6.17 -5.34 15.39
CA LEU A 72 -6.21 -6.59 14.65
C LEU A 72 -5.18 -6.64 13.53
N LEU A 73 -5.15 -5.65 12.63
CA LEU A 73 -4.22 -5.63 11.51
C LEU A 73 -2.76 -5.70 11.98
N LYS A 74 -2.43 -5.06 13.10
CA LYS A 74 -1.11 -5.16 13.75
C LYS A 74 -0.81 -6.60 14.20
N ALA A 75 -1.75 -7.27 14.83
CA ALA A 75 -1.58 -8.68 15.24
C ALA A 75 -1.47 -9.62 14.03
N MET A 76 -2.29 -9.39 13.00
CA MET A 76 -2.32 -10.17 11.77
C MET A 76 -1.03 -10.00 10.95
N ALA A 77 -0.46 -8.80 10.94
CA ALA A 77 0.81 -8.51 10.27
C ALA A 77 1.97 -9.38 10.79
N CYS A 78 1.90 -9.87 12.03
CA CYS A 78 2.87 -10.82 12.58
C CYS A 78 2.84 -12.19 11.89
N PHE A 79 1.74 -12.54 11.21
CA PHE A 79 1.55 -13.81 10.51
C PHE A 79 1.82 -13.72 8.99
N GLY A 80 2.11 -12.53 8.47
CA GLY A 80 2.45 -12.31 7.07
C GLY A 80 1.28 -11.79 6.21
N THR A 81 1.33 -12.06 4.90
CA THR A 81 0.37 -11.51 3.92
C THR A 81 -0.95 -12.28 3.82
N SER A 82 -1.05 -13.41 4.48
CA SER A 82 -2.28 -14.22 4.59
C SER A 82 -2.32 -14.91 5.95
N THR A 83 -3.52 -15.14 6.47
CA THR A 83 -3.72 -15.90 7.70
C THR A 83 -4.84 -16.92 7.52
N ASN A 84 -4.81 -17.97 8.33
CA ASN A 84 -5.84 -19.00 8.35
C ASN A 84 -7.05 -18.57 9.22
N GLU A 85 -8.27 -18.89 8.79
CA GLU A 85 -9.51 -18.65 9.55
C GLU A 85 -9.43 -19.13 11.00
N SER A 86 -8.71 -20.23 11.25
CA SER A 86 -8.45 -20.73 12.60
C SER A 86 -7.75 -19.69 13.49
N VAL A 87 -6.78 -18.94 12.98
CA VAL A 87 -6.09 -17.86 13.71
C VAL A 87 -7.05 -16.72 14.04
N ILE A 88 -7.95 -16.36 13.11
CA ILE A 88 -8.99 -15.34 13.33
C ILE A 88 -9.97 -15.81 14.41
N GLY A 89 -10.31 -17.10 14.42
CA GLY A 89 -11.12 -17.74 15.46
C GLY A 89 -10.48 -17.63 16.84
N TYR A 90 -9.23 -18.05 16.97
CA TYR A 90 -8.48 -17.95 18.24
C TYR A 90 -8.34 -16.52 18.75
N LEU A 91 -8.12 -15.55 17.86
CA LEU A 91 -8.08 -14.14 18.25
C LEU A 91 -9.45 -13.66 18.72
N SER A 92 -10.54 -14.06 18.05
CA SER A 92 -11.90 -13.65 18.42
C SER A 92 -12.37 -14.18 19.77
N GLU A 93 -11.77 -15.27 20.28
CA GLU A 93 -12.03 -15.82 21.61
C GLU A 93 -11.32 -15.06 22.74
N SER A 94 -10.30 -14.26 22.42
CA SER A 94 -9.61 -13.43 23.40
C SER A 94 -10.40 -12.16 23.70
N ALA A 95 -10.55 -11.84 24.99
CA ALA A 95 -11.23 -10.62 25.44
C ALA A 95 -10.58 -9.33 24.89
N ALA A 96 -9.30 -9.36 24.53
CA ALA A 96 -8.58 -8.22 23.94
C ALA A 96 -8.96 -7.96 22.47
N TYR A 97 -9.64 -8.91 21.82
CA TYR A 97 -9.94 -8.93 20.39
C TYR A 97 -11.42 -9.29 20.13
N SER A 98 -12.28 -9.14 21.15
CA SER A 98 -13.72 -9.35 20.99
C SER A 98 -14.30 -8.35 19.99
N GLY A 99 -14.85 -8.83 18.88
CA GLY A 99 -15.36 -8.00 17.77
C GLY A 99 -14.47 -7.97 16.52
N VAL A 100 -13.35 -8.72 16.53
CA VAL A 100 -12.45 -8.88 15.38
C VAL A 100 -13.17 -9.36 14.12
N ARG A 101 -14.07 -10.34 14.23
CA ARG A 101 -14.82 -10.87 13.09
C ARG A 101 -15.69 -9.80 12.43
N ASN A 102 -16.46 -9.06 13.22
CA ASN A 102 -17.32 -7.98 12.72
C ASN A 102 -16.50 -6.83 12.12
N GLY A 103 -15.34 -6.51 12.70
CA GLY A 103 -14.42 -5.49 12.18
C GLY A 103 -13.79 -5.89 10.84
N LEU A 104 -13.44 -7.17 10.67
CA LEU A 104 -12.93 -7.73 9.41
C LEU A 104 -14.00 -7.70 8.31
N GLU A 105 -15.22 -8.12 8.62
CA GLU A 105 -16.34 -8.09 7.66
C GLU A 105 -16.66 -6.66 7.22
N GLY A 106 -16.63 -5.70 8.15
CA GLY A 106 -16.79 -4.27 7.82
C GLY A 106 -15.68 -3.74 6.91
N ALA A 107 -14.41 -4.07 7.20
CA ALA A 107 -13.29 -3.65 6.37
C ALA A 107 -13.32 -4.27 4.95
N LEU A 108 -13.71 -5.55 4.84
CA LEU A 108 -13.88 -6.23 3.55
C LEU A 108 -15.03 -5.61 2.74
N HIS A 109 -16.13 -5.26 3.39
CA HIS A 109 -17.25 -4.57 2.74
C HIS A 109 -16.86 -3.17 2.23
N ASP A 110 -16.02 -2.45 2.97
CA ASP A 110 -15.55 -1.11 2.60
C ASP A 110 -14.43 -1.12 1.54
N GLY A 111 -14.06 -2.30 1.02
CA GLY A 111 -13.13 -2.47 -0.09
C GLY A 111 -11.65 -2.33 0.28
N TYR A 112 -11.30 -2.67 1.53
CA TYR A 112 -9.90 -2.79 1.96
C TYR A 112 -9.26 -4.12 1.56
#